data_AF-A0A377I324-F1
#
_entry.id   AF-A0A377I324-F1
#
_cell.length_a   1.000
_cell.length_b   1.000
_cell.length_c   1.000
_cell.angle_alpha   90.00
_cell.angle_beta   90.00
_cell.angle_gamma   90.00
#
_symmetry.space_group_name_H-M   'P 1'
#
loop_
_entity.id
_entity.type
_entity.pdbx_description
1 polymer ?
#
loop_
_entity_poly.entity_id
_entity_poly.type
_entity_poly.pdbx_seq_one_letter_code
_entity_poly.pdbx_strand_id
1 'polypeptide(L)'
;MAIPSKLKRYGYHVIIAIDQLFNALTGGAADETLSSRTYRRAVLTEQPKKRWRVLYRLINGLFFDANHCKASYESELSGKQHDERFSEVHHARN
;
A
#
# COMPACT_ATOMS: atom_id res chain seq x y z
N MET A 1 -3.11 12.06 -16.86
CA MET A 1 -3.18 13.30 -16.03
C MET A 1 -1.77 13.63 -15.55
N ALA A 2 -1.22 14.78 -15.96
CA ALA A 2 0.16 15.15 -15.66
C ALA A 2 0.34 15.40 -14.15
N ILE A 3 1.19 14.60 -13.50
CA ILE A 3 1.50 14.74 -12.07
C ILE A 3 2.37 16.01 -11.90
N PRO A 4 2.02 16.99 -11.03
CA PRO A 4 2.45 18.39 -11.20
C PRO A 4 3.90 18.69 -10.80
N SER A 5 4.70 17.73 -10.36
CA SER A 5 6.14 17.92 -10.13
C SER A 5 6.81 16.56 -9.97
N LYS A 6 7.92 16.34 -10.69
CA LYS A 6 8.75 15.13 -10.54
C LYS A 6 9.09 14.85 -9.07
N LEU A 7 9.24 15.91 -8.27
CA LEU A 7 9.50 15.85 -6.84
C LEU A 7 8.36 15.20 -6.03
N LYS A 8 7.08 15.53 -6.32
CA LYS A 8 5.94 14.88 -5.65
C LYS A 8 5.86 13.39 -5.99
N ARG A 9 6.10 13.02 -7.24
CA ARG A 9 6.15 11.61 -7.67
C ARG A 9 7.29 10.86 -6.99
N TYR A 10 8.47 11.48 -6.92
CA TYR A 10 9.61 10.91 -6.20
C TYR A 10 9.29 10.71 -4.71
N GLY A 11 8.78 11.74 -4.02
CA GLY A 11 8.40 11.64 -2.61
C GLY A 11 7.32 10.57 -2.37
N TYR A 12 6.35 10.44 -3.26
CA TYR A 12 5.35 9.38 -3.22
C TYR A 12 5.99 7.97 -3.30
N HIS A 13 6.90 7.74 -4.25
CA HIS A 13 7.62 6.46 -4.34
C HIS A 13 8.50 6.19 -3.12
N VAL A 14 9.15 7.20 -2.56
CA VAL A 14 9.95 7.05 -1.33
C VAL A 14 9.09 6.62 -0.16
N ILE A 15 7.91 7.23 0.03
CA ILE A 15 6.98 6.84 1.10
C ILE A 15 6.49 5.39 0.92
N ILE A 16 6.15 4.98 -0.32
CA ILE A 16 5.77 3.59 -0.62
C ILE A 16 6.90 2.62 -0.33
N ALA A 17 8.13 2.95 -0.75
CA ALA A 17 9.29 2.10 -0.53
C ALA A 17 9.58 1.91 0.98
N ILE A 18 9.40 2.96 1.79
CA ILE A 18 9.50 2.88 3.25
C ILE A 18 8.41 1.96 3.82
N ASP A 19 7.17 2.06 3.34
CA ASP A 19 6.06 1.20 3.77
C ASP A 19 6.33 -0.29 3.43
N GLN A 20 6.79 -0.56 2.20
CA GLN A 20 7.22 -1.89 1.75
C GLN A 20 8.41 -2.42 2.57
N LEU A 21 9.38 -1.56 2.91
CA LEU A 21 10.51 -1.93 3.76
C LEU A 21 10.04 -2.40 5.14
N PHE A 22 9.14 -1.66 5.80
CA PHE A 22 8.59 -2.10 7.07
C PHE A 22 7.77 -3.38 6.95
N ASN A 23 7.06 -3.59 5.83
CA ASN A 23 6.38 -4.86 5.58
C ASN A 23 7.38 -6.02 5.47
N ALA A 24 8.45 -5.87 4.70
CA ALA A 24 9.49 -6.88 4.53
C ALA A 24 10.18 -7.21 5.87
N LEU A 25 10.54 -6.18 6.66
CA LEU A 25 11.12 -6.35 8.00
C LEU A 25 10.19 -7.10 8.97
N THR A 26 8.88 -7.00 8.77
CA THR A 26 7.86 -7.72 9.57
C THR A 26 7.42 -9.04 8.93
N GLY A 27 8.21 -9.56 7.98
CA GLY A 27 7.99 -10.85 7.32
C GLY A 27 6.80 -10.84 6.34
N GLY A 28 6.56 -9.71 5.68
CA GLY A 28 5.67 -9.58 4.53
C GLY A 28 6.41 -9.68 3.20
N ALA A 29 5.67 -9.68 2.09
CA ALA A 29 6.28 -9.65 0.77
C ALA A 29 6.87 -8.26 0.47
N ALA A 30 7.94 -8.21 -0.33
CA ALA A 30 8.67 -6.97 -0.60
C ALA A 30 7.91 -6.01 -1.53
N ASP A 31 7.00 -6.53 -2.35
CA ASP A 31 6.09 -5.78 -3.22
C ASP A 31 4.82 -5.31 -2.50
N GLU A 32 4.48 -5.92 -1.36
CA GLU A 32 3.29 -5.60 -0.58
C GLU A 32 3.56 -4.45 0.42
N THR A 33 2.65 -3.48 0.49
CA THR A 33 2.68 -2.43 1.52
C THR A 33 2.18 -2.92 2.87
N LEU A 34 2.78 -2.46 3.97
CA LEU A 34 2.35 -2.84 5.32
C LEU A 34 0.91 -2.35 5.57
N SER A 35 0.58 -1.17 5.04
CA SER A 35 -0.76 -0.57 5.09
C SER A 35 -1.83 -1.49 4.48
N SER A 36 -1.61 -1.98 3.25
CA SER A 36 -2.53 -2.89 2.57
C SER A 36 -2.65 -4.24 3.26
N ARG A 37 -1.51 -4.84 3.64
CA ARG A 37 -1.47 -6.08 4.43
C ARG A 37 -2.26 -5.96 5.73
N THR A 38 -2.11 -4.82 6.39
CA THR A 38 -2.80 -4.50 7.64
C THR A 38 -4.30 -4.42 7.42
N TYR A 39 -4.76 -3.73 6.38
CA TYR A 39 -6.18 -3.71 6.01
C TYR A 39 -6.75 -5.12 5.77
N ARG A 40 -6.07 -5.93 4.94
CA ARG A 40 -6.50 -7.29 4.63
C ARG A 40 -6.61 -8.17 5.87
N ARG A 41 -5.66 -8.04 6.81
CA ARG A 41 -5.63 -8.85 8.04
C ARG A 41 -6.50 -8.30 9.17
N ALA A 42 -6.83 -7.01 9.16
CA ALA A 42 -7.64 -6.37 10.19
C ALA A 42 -9.14 -6.34 9.83
N VAL A 43 -9.47 -6.22 8.54
CA VAL A 43 -10.84 -5.98 8.05
C VAL A 43 -11.39 -7.15 7.25
N LEU A 44 -10.61 -7.72 6.33
CA LEU A 44 -11.09 -8.77 5.40
C LEU A 44 -11.00 -10.20 5.96
N THR A 45 -10.30 -10.40 7.08
CA THR A 45 -10.17 -11.71 7.71
C THR A 45 -11.33 -11.94 8.68
N GLU A 46 -11.99 -13.11 8.63
CA GLU A 46 -13.13 -13.46 9.49
C GLU A 46 -12.81 -13.36 11.00
N GLN A 47 -11.59 -13.76 11.39
CA GLN A 47 -11.11 -13.68 12.77
C GLN A 47 -9.82 -12.85 12.86
N PRO A 48 -9.93 -11.51 12.85
CA PRO A 48 -8.77 -10.65 12.81
C PRO A 48 -8.06 -10.63 14.17
N LYS A 49 -6.77 -10.99 14.19
CA LYS A 49 -5.93 -10.95 15.40
C LYS A 49 -5.84 -9.52 15.94
N LYS A 50 -5.83 -9.35 17.27
CA LYS A 50 -5.79 -8.04 17.94
C LYS A 50 -4.65 -7.14 17.43
N ARG A 51 -3.46 -7.70 17.19
CA ARG A 51 -2.30 -6.97 16.67
C ARG A 51 -2.60 -6.21 15.36
N TRP A 52 -3.39 -6.79 14.46
CA TRP A 52 -3.70 -6.17 13.17
C TRP A 52 -4.71 -5.04 13.31
N ARG A 53 -5.67 -5.16 14.23
CA ARG A 53 -6.61 -4.07 14.55
C ARG A 53 -5.91 -2.89 15.21
N VAL A 54 -4.95 -3.16 16.09
CA VAL A 54 -4.11 -2.11 16.71
C VAL A 54 -3.26 -1.43 15.64
N LEU A 55 -2.56 -2.21 14.81
CA LEU A 55 -1.73 -1.67 13.73
C LEU A 55 -2.56 -0.85 12.72
N TYR A 56 -3.77 -1.30 12.38
CA TYR A 56 -4.70 -0.57 11.51
C TYR A 56 -5.03 0.83 12.06
N ARG A 57 -5.35 0.91 13.36
CA ARG A 57 -5.62 2.20 14.02
C ARG A 57 -4.37 3.07 14.13
N LEU A 58 -3.22 2.47 14.42
CA LEU A 58 -1.94 3.18 14.52
C LEU A 58 -1.53 3.79 13.18
N ILE A 59 -1.58 3.01 12.09
CA ILE A 59 -1.20 3.49 10.74
C ILE A 59 -2.17 4.59 10.29
N ASN A 60 -3.49 4.38 10.38
CA ASN A 60 -4.46 5.42 10.02
C ASN A 60 -4.30 6.70 10.87
N GLY A 61 -3.94 6.56 12.15
CA GLY A 61 -3.65 7.69 13.03
C GLY A 61 -2.36 8.43 12.66
N LEU A 62 -1.29 7.70 12.32
CA LEU A 62 0.00 8.25 11.91
C LEU A 62 -0.11 9.12 10.66
N PHE A 63 -0.95 8.70 9.70
CA PHE A 63 -1.21 9.44 8.47
C PHE A 63 -2.34 10.48 8.60
N PHE A 64 -2.94 10.62 9.79
CA PHE A 64 -4.11 11.47 10.03
C PHE A 64 -5.26 11.24 9.02
N ASP A 65 -5.35 10.01 8.52
CA ASP A 65 -6.32 9.60 7.49
C ASP A 65 -6.93 8.25 7.88
N ALA A 66 -8.21 8.29 8.23
CA ALA A 66 -8.98 7.13 8.66
C ALA A 66 -9.14 6.06 7.58
N ASN A 67 -8.93 6.42 6.30
CA ASN A 67 -9.06 5.52 5.16
C ASN A 67 -7.70 5.17 4.54
N HIS A 68 -6.58 5.57 5.14
CA HIS A 68 -5.25 5.35 4.58
C HIS A 68 -4.99 3.89 4.22
N CYS A 69 -5.17 2.97 5.17
CA CYS A 69 -4.95 1.54 4.92
C CYS A 69 -5.91 0.96 3.87
N LYS A 70 -7.15 1.47 3.79
CA LYS A 70 -8.14 1.06 2.78
C LYS A 70 -7.73 1.54 1.38
N ALA A 71 -7.30 2.79 1.27
CA ALA A 71 -6.83 3.37 0.03
C ALA A 71 -5.56 2.66 -0.48
N SER A 72 -4.65 2.28 0.42
CA SER A 72 -3.46 1.48 0.07
C SER A 72 -3.85 0.09 -0.46
N TYR A 73 -4.83 -0.57 0.16
CA TYR A 73 -5.35 -1.85 -0.34
C TYR A 73 -6.01 -1.72 -1.72
N GLU A 74 -6.84 -0.70 -1.93
CA GLU A 74 -7.45 -0.42 -3.24
C GLU A 74 -6.41 -0.05 -4.31
N SER A 75 -5.33 0.63 -3.91
CA SER A 75 -4.21 0.98 -4.79
C SER A 75 -3.37 -0.23 -5.20
N GLU A 76 -3.17 -1.20 -4.29
CA GLU A 76 -2.54 -2.48 -4.59
C GLU A 76 -3.39 -3.27 -5.60
N LEU A 77 -4.71 -3.39 -5.34
CA LEU A 77 -5.63 -4.10 -6.24
C LEU A 77 -5.69 -3.48 -7.65
N SER A 78 -5.62 -2.16 -7.74
CA SER A 78 -5.63 -1.44 -9.03
C SER A 78 -4.26 -1.36 -9.69
N GLY A 79 -3.19 -1.88 -9.07
CA GLY A 79 -1.83 -1.82 -9.58
C GLY A 79 -1.26 -0.40 -9.68
N LYS A 80 -1.88 0.59 -9.03
CA LYS A 80 -1.45 2.01 -9.08
C LYS A 80 -0.05 2.25 -8.52
N GLN A 81 0.44 1.31 -7.70
CA GLN A 81 1.76 1.37 -7.11
C GLN A 81 2.86 0.96 -8.10
N HIS A 82 2.50 0.29 -9.20
CA HIS A 82 3.44 -0.18 -10.21
C HIS A 82 3.71 0.90 -11.26
N ASP A 83 4.88 0.80 -11.89
CA ASP A 83 5.23 1.64 -13.03
C ASP A 83 4.25 1.38 -14.20
N GLU A 84 3.85 2.44 -14.91
CA GLU A 84 2.93 2.38 -16.06
C GLU A 84 3.39 1.36 -17.12
N ARG A 85 4.71 1.15 -17.23
CA ARG A 85 5.31 0.14 -18.11
C ARG A 85 4.86 -1.30 -17.80
N PHE A 86 4.51 -1.62 -16.55
CA PHE A 86 3.97 -2.94 -16.22
C PHE A 86 2.56 -3.13 -16.79
N SER A 87 1.73 -2.09 -16.75
CA SER A 87 0.39 -2.13 -17.34
C SER A 87 0.45 -2.32 -18.85
N GLU A 88 1.39 -1.65 -19.53
CA GLU A 88 1.63 -1.82 -20.98
C GLU A 88 2.00 -3.27 -21.34
N VAL A 89 2.89 -3.90 -20.57
CA VAL A 89 3.26 -5.31 -20.76
C VAL A 89 2.08 -6.25 -20.52
N HIS A 90 1.25 -6.00 -19.51
CA HIS A 90 0.05 -6.79 -19.25
C HIS A 90 -1.00 -6.65 -20.36
N HIS A 91 -1.18 -5.46 -20.93
CA HIS A 91 -2.08 -5.24 -22.05
C HIS A 91 -1.56 -5.81 -23.37
N ALA A 92 -0.24 -5.83 -23.59
CA ALA A 92 0.36 -6.42 -24.80
C ALA A 92 0.34 -7.96 -24.80
N ARG A 93 0.09 -8.58 -23.65
CA ARG A 93 0.13 -10.04 -23.46
C ARG A 93 -1.26 -10.70 -23.41
N ASN A 94 -2.33 -9.90 -23.39
CA ASN A 94 -3.73 -10.31 -23.45
C ASN A 94 -4.33 -9.97 -24.82
#